data_AF-A0A5N9I8F7-F1
#
_entry.id   AF-A0A5N9I8F7-F1
#
_cell.length_a   1.000
_cell.length_b   1.000
_cell.length_c   1.000
_cell.angle_alpha   90.00
_cell.angle_beta   90.00
_cell.angle_gamma   90.00
#
_symmetry.space_group_name_H-M   'P 1'
#
loop_
_entity.id
_entity.type
_entity.pdbx_description
1 polymer ?
#
loop_
_entity_poly.entity_id
_entity_poly.type
_entity_poly.pdbx_seq_one_letter_code
_entity_poly.pdbx_strand_id
1 'polypeptide(L)'
;MQNSQLPRRSALQDAFIALVEIALARRRSADHGANDEGVPAFSYLLTPKQFDRVRKICKEKGWDVPNQRGVLIDLEAVAHPLDARMTKDQCTVEEVVEILFAAYSPQSQVGLNKPKHAQAIVFNTRQKVRIGKASFYAVAVVRIRVEGAKKYLAPVTAYHATEAKIRNIR
;
A
#
# COMPACT_ATOMS: atom_id res chain seq x y z
N MET A 1 26.46 21.00 -21.70
CA MET A 1 26.16 19.59 -21.40
C MET A 1 25.19 19.57 -20.21
N GLN A 2 23.92 19.24 -20.46
CA GLN A 2 22.88 19.24 -19.42
C GLN A 2 23.03 18.00 -18.55
N ASN A 3 23.41 18.21 -17.29
CA ASN A 3 23.43 17.18 -16.25
C ASN A 3 21.97 16.86 -15.91
N SER A 4 21.40 15.87 -16.59
CA SER A 4 20.08 15.33 -16.27
C SER A 4 20.23 14.47 -15.02
N GLN A 5 20.21 15.10 -13.84
CA GLN A 5 20.07 14.38 -12.58
C GLN A 5 18.73 13.64 -12.62
N LEU A 6 18.78 12.32 -12.85
CA LEU A 6 17.67 11.43 -12.56
C LEU A 6 17.21 11.73 -11.13
N PRO A 7 15.90 11.96 -10.88
CA PRO A 7 15.42 12.24 -9.53
C PRO A 7 15.86 11.10 -8.61
N ARG A 8 16.50 11.44 -7.47
CA ARG A 8 16.91 10.44 -6.48
C ARG A 8 15.68 9.67 -6.02
N ARG A 9 15.63 8.38 -6.37
CA ARG A 9 14.65 7.45 -5.81
C ARG A 9 14.90 7.33 -4.32
N SER A 10 13.81 7.24 -3.55
CA SER A 10 13.90 7.00 -2.11
C SER A 10 14.08 5.50 -1.86
N ALA A 11 14.71 5.13 -0.74
CA ALA A 11 14.87 3.72 -0.34
C ALA A 11 13.54 2.96 -0.30
N LEU A 12 12.43 3.64 0.03
CA LEU A 12 11.09 3.04 0.00
C LEU A 12 10.62 2.72 -1.41
N GLN A 13 10.88 3.63 -2.37
CA GLN A 13 10.55 3.40 -3.77
C GLN A 13 11.36 2.24 -4.33
N ASP A 14 12.66 2.18 -4.03
CA ASP A 14 13.54 1.09 -4.46
C ASP A 14 13.09 -0.26 -3.87
N ALA A 15 12.64 -0.28 -2.61
CA ALA A 15 12.11 -1.48 -1.97
C ALA A 15 10.81 -1.97 -2.64
N PHE A 16 9.90 -1.08 -3.01
CA PHE A 16 8.69 -1.45 -3.77
C PHE A 16 9.03 -1.98 -5.16
N ILE A 17 9.97 -1.32 -5.87
CA ILE A 17 10.42 -1.76 -7.19
C ILE A 17 10.98 -3.19 -7.09
N ALA A 18 11.89 -3.43 -6.15
CA ALA A 18 12.50 -4.74 -5.96
C ALA A 18 11.46 -5.83 -5.66
N LEU A 19 10.49 -5.58 -4.77
CA LEU A 19 9.43 -6.55 -4.49
C LEU A 19 8.53 -6.82 -5.69
N VAL A 20 8.17 -5.78 -6.47
CA VAL A 20 7.34 -5.93 -7.67
C VAL A 20 8.07 -6.72 -8.75
N GLU A 21 9.37 -6.48 -8.96
CA GLU A 21 10.19 -7.24 -9.91
C GLU A 21 10.23 -8.73 -9.54
N ILE A 22 10.39 -9.04 -8.25
CA ILE A 22 10.36 -10.43 -7.75
C ILE A 22 8.98 -11.06 -7.95
N ALA A 23 7.90 -10.33 -7.67
CA ALA A 23 6.53 -10.81 -7.88
C ALA A 23 6.26 -11.10 -9.38
N LEU A 24 6.74 -10.24 -10.28
CA LEU A 24 6.65 -10.46 -11.73
C LEU A 24 7.45 -11.68 -12.19
N ALA A 25 8.66 -11.87 -11.66
CA ALA A 25 9.48 -13.03 -11.98
C ALA A 25 8.78 -14.33 -11.55
N ARG A 26 8.22 -14.37 -10.34
CA ARG A 26 7.44 -15.51 -9.84
C ARG A 26 6.19 -15.78 -10.67
N ARG A 27 5.51 -14.75 -11.17
CA ARG A 27 4.35 -14.94 -12.06
C ARG A 27 4.71 -15.58 -13.40
N ARG A 28 5.91 -15.30 -13.92
CA ARG A 28 6.39 -15.85 -15.22
C ARG A 28 6.85 -17.30 -15.10
N SER A 29 7.42 -17.66 -13.95
CA SER A 29 7.79 -19.04 -13.65
C SER A 29 6.56 -19.78 -13.15
N ALA A 30 6.02 -20.74 -13.90
CA ALA A 30 4.83 -21.51 -13.53
C ALA A 30 4.98 -22.40 -12.26
N ASP A 31 6.06 -22.21 -11.50
CA ASP A 31 6.49 -23.08 -10.42
C ASP A 31 5.85 -22.65 -9.09
N HIS A 32 4.88 -23.44 -8.63
CA HIS A 32 4.12 -23.21 -7.40
C HIS A 32 4.87 -23.74 -6.15
N GLY A 33 6.17 -23.99 -6.24
CA GLY A 33 6.96 -24.60 -5.17
C GLY A 33 8.29 -23.91 -4.96
N ALA A 34 8.31 -22.84 -4.15
CA ALA A 34 9.56 -22.36 -3.56
C ALA A 34 9.33 -22.11 -2.07
N ASN A 35 10.11 -22.83 -1.25
CA ASN A 35 10.10 -22.84 0.21
C ASN A 35 9.98 -21.43 0.84
N ASP A 36 9.24 -21.36 1.95
CA ASP A 36 8.91 -20.15 2.73
C ASP A 36 10.11 -19.48 3.44
N GLU A 37 11.34 -19.96 3.24
CA GLU A 37 12.53 -19.36 3.82
C GLU A 37 13.05 -18.21 2.95
N GLY A 38 13.06 -17.00 3.52
CA GLY A 38 13.67 -15.83 2.91
C GLY A 38 12.76 -15.07 1.92
N VAL A 39 11.43 -15.17 2.07
CA VAL A 39 10.51 -14.32 1.30
C VAL A 39 10.85 -12.85 1.56
N PRO A 40 11.25 -12.08 0.53
CA PRO A 40 11.64 -10.70 0.71
C PRO A 40 10.43 -9.91 1.21
N ALA A 41 10.66 -9.09 2.23
CA ALA A 41 9.68 -8.21 2.80
C ALA A 41 10.37 -7.00 3.42
N PHE A 42 9.64 -5.90 3.57
CA PHE A 42 10.06 -4.76 4.37
C PHE A 42 8.91 -4.24 5.22
N SER A 43 9.21 -3.42 6.22
CA SER A 43 8.18 -2.75 7.02
C SER A 43 8.08 -1.28 6.67
N TYR A 44 6.91 -0.84 6.25
CA TYR A 44 6.59 0.59 6.19
C TYR A 44 6.29 1.08 7.62
N LEU A 45 7.13 1.97 8.14
CA LEU A 45 6.95 2.53 9.49
C LEU A 45 6.03 3.75 9.44
N LEU A 46 4.92 3.68 10.17
CA LEU A 46 4.01 4.81 10.31
C LEU A 46 4.66 5.97 11.04
N THR A 47 4.36 7.19 10.59
CA THR A 47 4.64 8.38 11.38
C THR A 47 3.83 8.37 12.69
N PRO A 48 4.27 9.06 13.75
CA PRO A 48 3.49 9.18 14.98
C PRO A 48 2.05 9.66 14.74
N LYS A 49 1.88 10.67 13.86
CA LYS A 49 0.57 11.21 13.48
C LYS A 49 -0.33 10.17 12.83
N GLN A 50 0.20 9.37 11.89
CA GLN A 50 -0.55 8.30 11.25
C GLN A 50 -0.95 7.24 12.27
N PHE A 51 0.00 6.80 13.10
CA PHE A 51 -0.26 5.78 14.11
C PHE A 51 -1.30 6.23 15.15
N ASP A 52 -1.22 7.47 15.63
CA ASP A 52 -2.20 8.02 16.55
C ASP A 52 -3.59 8.12 15.92
N ARG A 53 -3.67 8.52 14.64
CA ARG A 53 -4.95 8.53 13.91
C ARG A 53 -5.53 7.12 13.75
N VAL A 54 -4.70 6.13 13.43
CA VAL A 54 -5.11 4.70 13.40
C VAL A 54 -5.69 4.30 14.75
N ARG A 55 -4.97 4.52 15.86
CA ARG A 55 -5.43 4.16 17.20
C ARG A 55 -6.73 4.85 17.58
N LYS A 56 -6.88 6.13 17.22
CA LYS A 56 -8.12 6.89 17.43
C LYS A 56 -9.30 6.27 16.69
N ILE A 57 -9.14 5.95 15.39
CA ILE A 57 -10.17 5.27 14.60
C ILE A 57 -10.53 3.93 15.23
N CYS A 58 -9.54 3.12 15.64
CA CYS A 58 -9.79 1.82 16.25
C CYS A 58 -10.63 1.96 17.52
N LYS A 59 -10.27 2.89 18.42
CA LYS A 59 -11.04 3.19 19.64
C LYS A 59 -12.46 3.64 19.34
N GLU A 60 -12.63 4.59 18.42
CA GLU A 60 -13.96 5.12 17.99
C GLU A 60 -14.86 4.03 17.39
N LYS A 61 -14.27 2.99 16.81
CA LYS A 61 -14.99 1.87 16.20
C LYS A 61 -15.10 0.63 17.08
N GLY A 62 -14.54 0.65 18.29
CA GLY A 62 -14.47 -0.52 19.16
C GLY A 62 -13.64 -1.67 18.58
N TRP A 63 -12.67 -1.37 17.72
CA TRP A 63 -11.75 -2.34 17.13
C TRP A 63 -10.52 -2.54 18.01
N ASP A 64 -9.84 -3.67 17.84
CA ASP A 64 -8.53 -3.91 18.42
C ASP A 64 -7.55 -2.78 18.06
N VAL A 65 -6.87 -2.25 19.08
CA VAL A 65 -5.91 -1.16 18.90
C VAL A 65 -4.54 -1.77 18.58
N PRO A 66 -3.95 -1.48 17.39
CA PRO A 66 -2.63 -1.97 17.06
C PRO A 66 -1.58 -1.52 18.08
N ASN A 67 -0.67 -2.43 18.43
CA ASN A 67 0.49 -2.19 19.27
C ASN A 67 1.81 -2.15 18.48
N GLN A 68 1.76 -2.38 17.17
CA GLN A 68 2.88 -2.25 16.25
C GLN A 68 2.71 -1.05 15.32
N ARG A 69 3.81 -0.36 15.03
CA ARG A 69 3.85 0.82 14.13
C ARG A 69 4.17 0.48 12.67
N GLY A 70 4.60 -0.75 12.41
CA GLY A 70 4.95 -1.21 11.08
C GLY A 70 3.75 -1.81 10.34
N VAL A 71 3.70 -1.59 9.04
CA VAL A 71 2.92 -2.39 8.09
C VAL A 71 3.91 -3.28 7.36
N LEU A 72 3.79 -4.60 7.51
CA LEU A 72 4.62 -5.55 6.76
C LEU A 72 4.19 -5.55 5.29
N ILE A 73 5.13 -5.25 4.39
CA ILE A 73 4.98 -5.32 2.95
C ILE A 73 5.78 -6.53 2.48
N ASP A 74 5.08 -7.63 2.24
CA ASP A 74 5.62 -8.86 1.68
C ASP A 74 5.29 -8.96 0.17
N LEU A 75 5.62 -10.10 -0.44
CA LEU A 75 5.32 -10.34 -1.85
C LEU A 75 3.83 -10.34 -2.15
N GLU A 76 2.98 -10.87 -1.25
CA GLU A 76 1.54 -10.90 -1.47
C GLU A 76 0.95 -9.49 -1.46
N ALA A 77 1.44 -8.63 -0.57
CA ALA A 77 1.04 -7.23 -0.47
C ALA A 77 1.29 -6.42 -1.75
N VAL A 78 2.26 -6.82 -2.59
CA VAL A 78 2.52 -6.20 -3.90
C VAL A 78 1.92 -6.98 -5.08
N ALA A 79 1.90 -8.31 -5.01
CA ALA A 79 1.37 -9.18 -6.05
C ALA A 79 -0.13 -8.95 -6.25
N HIS A 80 -0.89 -8.85 -5.15
CA HIS A 80 -2.33 -8.62 -5.24
C HIS A 80 -2.69 -7.29 -5.94
N PRO A 81 -2.14 -6.12 -5.55
CA PRO A 81 -2.32 -4.87 -6.30
C PRO A 81 -1.85 -4.98 -7.76
N LEU A 82 -0.69 -5.58 -8.01
CA LEU A 82 -0.13 -5.74 -9.35
C LEU A 82 -1.10 -6.49 -10.27
N ASP A 83 -1.55 -7.67 -9.87
CA ASP A 83 -2.48 -8.46 -10.67
C ASP A 83 -3.83 -7.76 -10.82
N ALA A 84 -4.38 -7.23 -9.73
CA ALA A 84 -5.68 -6.57 -9.78
C ALA A 84 -5.68 -5.31 -10.66
N ARG A 85 -4.64 -4.47 -10.57
CA ARG A 85 -4.57 -3.21 -11.33
C ARG A 85 -4.24 -3.45 -12.80
N MET A 86 -3.31 -4.34 -13.10
CA MET A 86 -2.97 -4.64 -14.49
C MET A 86 -4.14 -5.32 -15.23
N THR A 87 -4.87 -6.22 -14.57
CA THR A 87 -5.96 -6.96 -15.23
C THR A 87 -7.26 -6.16 -15.31
N LYS A 88 -7.67 -5.48 -14.22
CA LYS A 88 -8.97 -4.80 -14.15
C LYS A 88 -8.93 -3.37 -14.65
N ASP A 89 -7.84 -2.66 -14.37
CA ASP A 89 -7.73 -1.24 -14.67
C ASP A 89 -6.76 -0.94 -15.82
N GLN A 90 -6.12 -1.98 -16.39
CA GLN A 90 -5.16 -1.87 -17.49
C GLN A 90 -3.96 -0.97 -17.16
N CYS A 91 -3.55 -0.92 -15.89
CA CYS A 91 -2.34 -0.20 -15.48
C CYS A 91 -1.07 -0.88 -15.99
N THR A 92 -0.01 -0.10 -16.26
CA THR A 92 1.35 -0.63 -16.42
C THR A 92 1.97 -0.98 -15.07
N VAL A 93 3.09 -1.71 -15.09
CA VAL A 93 3.83 -2.07 -13.86
C VAL A 93 4.32 -0.80 -13.15
N GLU A 94 4.83 0.16 -13.90
CA GLU A 94 5.34 1.44 -13.38
C GLU A 94 4.22 2.21 -12.68
N GLU A 95 3.03 2.25 -13.28
CA GLU A 95 1.85 2.87 -12.68
C GLU A 95 1.43 2.20 -11.36
N VAL A 96 1.53 0.87 -11.27
CA VAL A 96 1.28 0.14 -10.01
C VAL A 96 2.31 0.51 -8.94
N VAL A 97 3.59 0.59 -9.31
CA VAL A 97 4.66 1.02 -8.39
C VAL A 97 4.39 2.45 -7.91
N GLU A 98 3.98 3.35 -8.81
CA GLU A 98 3.61 4.72 -8.44
C GLU A 98 2.44 4.75 -7.45
N ILE A 99 1.41 3.92 -7.67
CA ILE A 99 0.29 3.78 -6.73
C ILE A 99 0.77 3.31 -5.36
N LEU A 100 1.57 2.23 -5.30
CA LEU A 100 2.08 1.68 -4.05
C LEU A 100 2.90 2.72 -3.28
N PHE A 101 3.86 3.34 -3.97
CA PHE A 101 4.74 4.35 -3.37
C PHE A 101 3.95 5.57 -2.88
N ALA A 102 3.04 6.10 -3.71
CA ALA A 102 2.25 7.26 -3.35
C ALA A 102 1.19 6.95 -2.28
N ALA A 103 0.76 5.69 -2.10
CA ALA A 103 -0.17 5.32 -1.05
C ALA A 103 0.52 5.13 0.32
N TYR A 104 1.77 4.64 0.34
CA TYR A 104 2.57 4.45 1.55
C TYR A 104 3.58 5.59 1.75
N SER A 105 3.08 6.81 1.88
CA SER A 105 3.91 8.00 2.07
C SER A 105 3.74 8.60 3.47
N PRO A 106 4.77 9.21 4.09
CA PRO A 106 4.63 9.97 5.33
C PRO A 106 3.60 11.09 5.28
N GLN A 107 3.30 11.59 4.08
CA GLN A 107 2.30 12.63 3.81
C GLN A 107 0.88 12.05 3.65
N SER A 108 0.72 10.73 3.72
CA SER A 108 -0.58 10.08 3.60
C SER A 108 -1.45 10.37 4.81
N GLN A 109 -2.68 10.79 4.55
CA GLN A 109 -3.74 10.91 5.52
C GLN A 109 -4.34 9.52 5.81
N VAL A 110 -4.74 9.34 7.06
CA VAL A 110 -5.38 8.10 7.54
C VAL A 110 -6.87 8.35 7.76
N GLY A 111 -7.71 7.55 7.12
CA GLY A 111 -9.15 7.61 7.25
C GLY A 111 -9.83 6.24 7.23
N LEU A 112 -11.14 6.23 7.38
CA LEU A 112 -11.99 5.05 7.35
C LEU A 112 -12.53 4.82 5.93
N ASN A 113 -12.48 3.59 5.43
CA ASN A 113 -13.18 3.21 4.20
C ASN A 113 -14.69 3.06 4.50
N LYS A 114 -15.56 3.87 3.89
CA LYS A 114 -16.97 3.98 4.30
C LYS A 114 -18.02 3.10 3.58
N PRO A 115 -17.71 2.18 2.64
CA PRO A 115 -18.70 1.15 2.34
C PRO A 115 -18.15 -0.29 2.28
N LYS A 116 -18.99 -1.19 2.83
CA LYS A 116 -18.97 -2.67 2.81
C LYS A 116 -18.08 -3.36 3.85
N HIS A 117 -18.61 -3.44 5.07
CA HIS A 117 -18.46 -4.53 6.06
C HIS A 117 -17.07 -4.96 6.53
N ALA A 118 -15.96 -4.37 6.06
CA ALA A 118 -14.62 -4.76 6.47
C ALA A 118 -13.93 -3.65 7.29
N GLN A 119 -13.21 -4.05 8.33
CA GLN A 119 -12.26 -3.21 9.06
C GLN A 119 -11.17 -2.75 8.08
N ALA A 120 -11.34 -1.56 7.52
CA ALA A 120 -10.46 -1.03 6.49
C ALA A 120 -10.07 0.41 6.83
N ILE A 121 -8.80 0.56 7.18
CA ILE A 121 -8.13 1.85 7.31
C ILE A 121 -7.53 2.16 5.95
N VAL A 122 -7.68 3.42 5.54
CA VAL A 122 -7.19 3.90 4.26
C VAL A 122 -6.06 4.87 4.47
N PHE A 123 -4.95 4.66 3.77
CA PHE A 123 -3.94 5.67 3.56
C PHE A 123 -4.15 6.28 2.17
N ASN A 124 -4.32 7.60 2.10
CA ASN A 124 -4.29 8.32 0.83
C ASN A 124 -3.36 9.52 0.96
N THR A 125 -2.66 9.87 -0.11
CA THR A 125 -1.91 11.12 -0.17
C THR A 125 -2.75 12.24 -0.79
N ARG A 126 -2.44 13.49 -0.44
CA ARG A 126 -2.90 14.66 -1.21
C ARG A 126 -2.29 14.71 -2.62
N GLN A 127 -1.23 13.96 -2.85
CA GLN A 127 -0.52 13.92 -4.12
C GLN A 127 -1.28 13.04 -5.11
N LYS A 128 -1.48 13.55 -6.33
CA LYS A 128 -2.08 12.78 -7.40
C LYS A 128 -1.01 11.95 -8.11
N VAL A 129 -1.35 10.71 -8.44
CA VAL A 129 -0.61 9.84 -9.38
C VAL A 129 -1.23 9.97 -10.76
N ARG A 130 -0.43 9.80 -11.81
CA ARG A 130 -0.91 9.86 -13.19
C ARG A 130 -1.03 8.44 -13.72
N ILE A 131 -2.24 8.06 -14.11
CA ILE A 131 -2.53 6.76 -14.72
C ILE A 131 -3.05 7.03 -16.12
N GLY A 132 -2.28 6.62 -17.12
CA GLY A 132 -2.43 7.03 -18.51
C GLY A 132 -2.45 8.55 -18.67
N LYS A 133 -3.61 9.09 -19.05
CA LYS A 133 -3.82 10.53 -19.27
C LYS A 133 -4.52 11.25 -18.13
N ALA A 134 -4.96 10.53 -17.08
CA ALA A 134 -5.77 11.08 -16.01
C ALA A 134 -5.02 11.08 -14.67
N SER A 135 -5.42 11.99 -13.78
CA SER A 135 -4.82 12.15 -12.45
C SER A 135 -5.75 11.63 -11.36
N PHE A 136 -5.24 10.75 -10.51
CA PHE A 136 -5.98 10.05 -9.47
C PHE A 136 -5.27 10.18 -8.12
N TYR A 137 -5.94 9.82 -7.03
CA TYR A 137 -5.31 9.67 -5.73
C TYR A 137 -4.88 8.22 -5.51
N ALA A 138 -3.68 8.01 -4.98
CA ALA A 138 -3.24 6.67 -4.58
C ALA A 138 -3.84 6.31 -3.22
N VAL A 139 -4.31 5.07 -3.10
CA VAL A 139 -5.03 4.56 -1.94
C VAL A 139 -4.45 3.20 -1.55
N ALA A 140 -4.04 3.05 -0.30
CA ALA A 140 -3.74 1.75 0.31
C ALA A 140 -4.82 1.42 1.34
N VAL A 141 -5.32 0.20 1.30
CA VAL A 141 -6.25 -0.35 2.29
C VAL A 141 -5.47 -1.31 3.18
N VAL A 142 -5.54 -1.06 4.47
CA VAL A 142 -4.97 -1.92 5.51
C VAL A 142 -6.05 -2.33 6.50
N ARG A 143 -5.89 -3.51 7.10
CA ARG A 143 -6.79 -4.04 8.13
C ARG A 143 -6.04 -4.34 9.42
N ILE A 144 -6.79 -4.41 10.52
CA ILE A 144 -6.23 -4.84 11.79
C ILE A 144 -6.17 -6.36 11.81
N ARG A 145 -5.04 -6.90 12.27
CA ARG A 145 -4.83 -8.32 12.53
C ARG A 145 -4.42 -8.53 13.99
N VAL A 146 -4.84 -9.65 14.54
CA VAL A 146 -4.53 -10.06 15.91
C VAL A 146 -3.98 -11.47 15.87
N GLU A 147 -2.76 -11.64 16.38
CA GLU A 147 -2.06 -12.92 16.49
C GLU A 147 -1.46 -13.01 17.89
N GLY A 148 -2.18 -13.68 18.80
CA GLY A 148 -1.86 -13.68 20.22
C GLY A 148 -1.77 -12.26 20.79
N ALA A 149 -0.60 -11.88 21.31
CA ALA A 149 -0.35 -10.55 21.84
C ALA A 149 -0.07 -9.48 20.76
N LYS A 150 0.19 -9.87 19.51
CA LYS A 150 0.50 -8.93 18.42
C LYS A 150 -0.78 -8.40 17.80
N LYS A 151 -0.92 -7.08 17.77
CA LYS A 151 -2.00 -6.36 17.08
C LYS A 151 -1.38 -5.42 16.06
N TYR A 152 -1.53 -5.72 14.78
CA TYR A 152 -0.78 -5.04 13.73
C TYR A 152 -1.66 -4.71 12.53
N LEU A 153 -1.14 -3.89 11.62
CA LEU A 153 -1.80 -3.55 10.37
C LEU A 153 -1.27 -4.44 9.25
N ALA A 154 -2.17 -5.11 8.53
CA ALA A 154 -1.85 -5.92 7.37
C ALA A 154 -2.35 -5.25 6.08
N PRO A 155 -1.55 -5.19 5.01
CA PRO A 155 -2.03 -4.78 3.69
C PRO A 155 -3.22 -5.64 3.23
N VAL A 156 -4.13 -5.00 2.51
CA VAL A 156 -5.24 -5.67 1.81
C VAL A 156 -5.10 -5.45 0.32
N THR A 157 -4.96 -4.19 -0.11
CA THR A 157 -4.81 -3.83 -1.53
C THR A 157 -4.35 -2.39 -1.66
N ALA A 158 -3.91 -2.01 -2.86
CA ALA A 158 -3.63 -0.63 -3.24
C ALA A 158 -4.21 -0.34 -4.63
N TYR A 159 -4.75 0.87 -4.82
CA TYR A 159 -5.37 1.27 -6.08
C TYR A 159 -5.41 2.80 -6.26
N HIS A 160 -5.70 3.24 -7.47
CA HIS A 160 -5.94 4.65 -7.77
C HIS A 160 -7.44 4.98 -7.67
N ALA A 161 -7.78 6.13 -7.11
CA ALA A 161 -9.15 6.53 -6.81
C ALA A 161 -9.45 7.94 -7.32
N THR A 162 -10.68 8.15 -7.78
CA THR A 162 -11.16 9.50 -8.14
C THR A 162 -11.40 10.35 -6.89
N GLU A 163 -11.42 11.67 -7.06
CA GLU A 163 -11.71 12.61 -5.98
C GLU A 163 -13.07 12.35 -5.33
N ALA A 164 -14.08 11.98 -6.12
CA ALA A 164 -15.39 11.57 -5.61
C ALA A 164 -15.30 10.36 -4.65
N LYS A 165 -14.44 9.38 -4.95
CA LYS A 165 -14.20 8.23 -4.07
C LYS A 165 -13.46 8.66 -2.80
N ILE A 166 -12.47 9.55 -2.91
CA ILE A 166 -11.69 10.05 -1.77
C ILE A 166 -12.54 10.87 -0.80
N ARG A 167 -13.45 11.73 -1.29
CA ARG A 167 -14.35 12.53 -0.43
C ARG A 167 -15.21 11.69 0.52
N ASN A 168 -15.40 10.40 0.22
CA ASN A 168 -16.14 9.48 1.08
C ASN A 168 -15.28 8.87 2.21
N ILE A 169 -13.96 9.05 2.18
CA ILE A 169 -13.02 8.61 3.22
C ILE A 169 -12.94 9.70 4.29
N ARG A 170 -13.20 9.36 5.57
CA ARG A 170 -13.22 10.30 6.71
C ARG A 170 -12.24 9.91 7.81
#